data_AF-A0A1Q7BUK5-F1
#
_entry.id   AF-A0A1Q7BUK5-F1
#
_cell.length_a   1.000
_cell.length_b   1.000
_cell.length_c   1.000
_cell.angle_alpha   90.00
_cell.angle_beta   90.00
_cell.angle_gamma   90.00
#
_symmetry.space_group_name_H-M   'P 1'
#
loop_
_entity.id
_entity.type
_entity.pdbx_description
1 polymer ?
#
loop_
_entity_poly.entity_id
_entity_poly.type
_entity_poly.pdbx_seq_one_letter_code
_entity_poly.pdbx_strand_id
1 'polypeptide(L)'
;MVDVARWRRCVEDGKRFLALWGEQAQALGWTSADLFGLHTPPDKPHPSYSRLSRYDCTGLCWLLEGREVIALTADTASIHNPKTGTVTTYRRFNKPGLGPVGDSLEDFGRK
;
A
#
# COMPACT_ATOMS: atom_id res chain seq x y z
N MET A 1 -17.81 -2.45 -1.70
CA MET A 1 -17.25 -3.83 -1.61
C MET A 1 -15.97 -3.88 -2.45
N VAL A 2 -15.02 -4.78 -2.18
CA VAL A 2 -13.86 -4.96 -3.08
C VAL A 2 -14.20 -6.00 -4.12
N ASP A 3 -13.80 -5.76 -5.37
CA ASP A 3 -13.94 -6.74 -6.45
C ASP A 3 -13.21 -8.07 -6.12
N VAL A 4 -13.81 -9.20 -6.53
CA VAL A 4 -13.29 -10.55 -6.21
C VAL A 4 -11.93 -10.81 -6.85
N ALA A 5 -11.72 -10.36 -8.09
CA ALA A 5 -10.42 -10.53 -8.76
C ALA A 5 -9.34 -9.70 -8.07
N ARG A 6 -9.68 -8.48 -7.63
CA ARG A 6 -8.79 -7.64 -6.84
C ARG A 6 -8.44 -8.26 -5.48
N TRP A 7 -9.41 -8.85 -4.79
CA TRP A 7 -9.15 -9.58 -3.54
C TRP A 7 -8.23 -10.79 -3.76
N ARG A 8 -8.51 -11.63 -4.77
CA ARG A 8 -7.66 -12.79 -5.10
C ARG A 8 -6.22 -12.37 -5.42
N ARG A 9 -6.04 -11.28 -6.16
CA ARG A 9 -4.72 -10.72 -6.43
C ARG A 9 -3.98 -10.35 -5.14
N CYS A 10 -4.63 -9.64 -4.23
CA CYS A 10 -4.06 -9.27 -2.94
C CYS A 10 -3.65 -10.50 -2.11
N VAL A 11 -4.43 -11.58 -2.15
CA VAL A 11 -4.10 -12.84 -1.47
C VAL A 11 -2.83 -13.47 -2.05
N GLU A 12 -2.74 -13.57 -3.38
CA GLU A 12 -1.55 -14.14 -4.03
C GLU A 12 -0.30 -13.30 -3.82
N ASP A 13 -0.43 -11.97 -3.89
CA ASP A 13 0.68 -11.06 -3.62
C ASP A 13 1.11 -11.15 -2.14
N GLY A 14 0.16 -11.29 -1.22
CA GLY A 14 0.42 -11.52 0.20
C GLY A 14 1.20 -12.81 0.47
N LYS A 15 0.82 -13.92 -0.18
CA LYS A 15 1.55 -15.19 -0.07
C LYS A 15 3.00 -15.05 -0.53
N ARG A 16 3.22 -14.42 -1.68
CA ARG A 16 4.57 -14.18 -2.23
C ARG A 16 5.40 -13.28 -1.33
N PHE A 17 4.80 -12.20 -0.82
CA PHE A 17 5.45 -11.31 0.12
C PHE A 17 5.89 -12.06 1.38
N LEU A 18 4.99 -12.81 2.01
CA LEU A 18 5.32 -13.54 3.24
C LEU A 18 6.40 -14.60 3.02
N ALA A 19 6.42 -15.27 1.87
CA ALA A 19 7.44 -16.26 1.55
C ALA A 19 8.86 -15.68 1.44
N LEU A 20 9.00 -14.42 1.01
CA LEU A 20 10.29 -13.77 0.78
C LEU A 20 10.70 -12.84 1.93
N TRP A 21 9.72 -12.15 2.52
CA TRP A 21 9.94 -11.04 3.43
C TRP A 21 9.29 -11.26 4.81
N GLY A 22 8.55 -12.36 5.04
CA GLY A 22 7.75 -12.53 6.24
C GLY A 22 8.54 -12.40 7.55
N GLU A 23 9.66 -13.13 7.66
CA GLU A 23 10.52 -13.07 8.85
C GLU A 23 11.15 -11.68 9.03
N GLN A 24 11.67 -11.09 7.95
CA GLN A 24 12.26 -9.75 7.99
C GLN A 24 11.22 -8.69 8.36
N ALA A 25 10.01 -8.77 7.80
CA ALA A 25 8.92 -7.86 8.10
C ALA A 25 8.55 -7.92 9.58
N GLN A 26 8.45 -9.13 10.14
CA GLN A 26 8.21 -9.32 11.58
C GLN A 26 9.35 -8.71 12.42
N ALA A 27 10.62 -8.97 12.06
CA ALA A 27 11.77 -8.42 12.78
C ALA A 27 11.85 -6.89 12.72
N LEU A 28 11.40 -6.30 11.62
CA LEU A 28 11.27 -4.86 11.41
C LEU A 28 9.98 -4.27 12.03
N GLY A 29 9.17 -5.11 12.68
CA GLY A 29 7.97 -4.71 13.41
C GLY A 29 6.74 -4.44 12.55
N TRP A 30 6.70 -4.87 11.29
CA TRP A 30 5.51 -4.76 10.43
C TRP A 30 4.38 -5.64 10.98
N THR A 31 3.18 -5.06 11.03
CA THR A 31 1.98 -5.74 11.52
C THR A 31 1.10 -6.23 10.37
N SER A 32 0.13 -7.09 10.70
CA SER A 32 -0.91 -7.49 9.74
C SER A 32 -1.71 -6.30 9.21
N ALA A 33 -1.89 -5.23 10.00
CA ALA A 33 -2.54 -4.00 9.55
C ALA A 33 -1.69 -3.26 8.50
N ASP A 34 -0.37 -3.24 8.66
CA ASP A 34 0.53 -2.60 7.70
C ASP A 34 0.57 -3.34 6.35
N LEU A 35 0.41 -4.66 6.38
CA LEU A 35 0.50 -5.52 5.20
C LEU A 35 -0.85 -5.71 4.50
N PHE A 36 -1.92 -5.92 5.27
CA PHE A 36 -3.23 -6.37 4.77
C PHE A 36 -4.38 -5.44 5.12
N GLY A 37 -4.13 -4.40 5.92
CA GLY A 37 -5.14 -3.45 6.38
C GLY A 37 -5.99 -2.90 5.24
N LEU A 38 -7.28 -2.75 5.51
CA LEU A 38 -8.22 -2.20 4.54
C LEU A 38 -9.32 -1.47 5.29
N HIS A 39 -9.52 -0.19 4.97
CA HIS A 39 -10.52 0.66 5.60
C HIS A 39 -11.88 -0.04 5.74
N THR A 40 -12.42 -0.08 6.96
CA THR A 40 -13.77 -0.58 7.23
C THR A 40 -14.77 0.38 6.59
N PRO A 41 -15.68 -0.07 5.71
CA PRO A 41 -16.70 0.81 5.14
C PRO A 41 -17.48 1.54 6.25
N PRO A 42 -17.80 2.83 6.08
CA PRO A 42 -18.74 3.49 6.97
C PRO A 42 -20.13 2.87 6.85
N ASP A 43 -21.00 3.06 7.86
CA ASP A 43 -22.34 2.45 7.90
C ASP A 43 -23.23 2.84 6.70
N LYS A 44 -23.06 4.06 6.18
CA LYS A 44 -23.80 4.59 5.03
C LYS A 44 -22.83 5.13 3.98
N PRO A 45 -22.18 4.25 3.20
CA PRO A 45 -21.25 4.67 2.17
C PRO A 45 -22.00 5.28 0.99
N HIS A 46 -21.44 6.33 0.39
CA HIS A 46 -21.93 6.84 -0.89
C HIS A 46 -21.88 5.72 -1.96
N PRO A 47 -22.80 5.66 -2.95
CA PRO A 47 -22.82 4.58 -3.95
C PRO A 47 -21.51 4.38 -4.73
N SER A 48 -20.72 5.44 -4.93
CA SER A 48 -19.40 5.39 -5.59
C SER A 48 -18.24 5.04 -4.65
N TYR A 49 -18.50 4.78 -3.36
CA TYR A 49 -17.46 4.51 -2.38
C TYR A 49 -16.73 3.19 -2.69
N SER A 50 -15.41 3.30 -2.88
CA SER A 50 -14.50 2.16 -2.93
C SER A 50 -13.60 2.17 -1.70
N ARG A 51 -13.47 1.01 -1.04
CA ARG A 51 -12.58 0.84 0.13
C ARG A 51 -11.12 1.15 -0.22
N LEU A 52 -10.74 0.92 -1.49
CA LEU A 52 -9.39 1.14 -1.98
C LEU A 52 -9.08 2.61 -2.27
N SER A 53 -10.09 3.49 -2.32
CA SER A 53 -9.88 4.94 -2.49
C SER A 53 -9.28 5.61 -1.25
N ARG A 54 -9.33 4.96 -0.08
CA ARG A 54 -8.71 5.44 1.18
C ARG A 54 -7.29 4.88 1.32
N TYR A 55 -6.38 5.44 0.52
CA TYR A 55 -4.98 5.02 0.45
C TYR A 55 -4.22 5.09 1.78
N ASP A 56 -4.61 6.04 2.65
CA ASP A 56 -4.09 6.17 4.02
C ASP A 56 -4.33 4.90 4.86
N CYS A 57 -5.38 4.15 4.52
CA CYS A 57 -5.85 3.00 5.27
C CYS A 57 -5.65 1.65 4.54
N THR A 58 -4.93 1.61 3.41
CA THR A 58 -4.61 0.37 2.69
C THR A 58 -3.22 -0.14 3.04
N GLY A 59 -3.14 -1.43 3.39
CA GLY A 59 -1.89 -2.14 3.59
C GLY A 59 -1.13 -2.39 2.29
N LEU A 60 0.17 -2.65 2.41
CA LEU A 60 1.11 -2.82 1.30
C LEU A 60 0.60 -3.79 0.22
N CYS A 61 0.04 -4.94 0.58
CA CYS A 61 -0.33 -5.99 -0.36
C CYS A 61 -1.43 -5.56 -1.34
N TRP A 62 -2.26 -4.59 -0.96
CA TRP A 62 -3.29 -4.03 -1.84
C TRP A 62 -2.72 -3.20 -2.98
N LEU A 63 -1.46 -2.76 -2.88
CA LEU A 63 -0.77 -1.93 -3.86
C LEU A 63 0.18 -2.72 -4.76
N LEU A 64 0.52 -3.96 -4.42
CA LEU A 64 1.46 -4.76 -5.22
C LEU A 64 0.91 -5.03 -6.62
N GLU A 65 -0.31 -5.57 -6.72
CA GLU A 65 -0.94 -5.88 -8.01
C GLU A 65 -0.05 -6.73 -8.93
N GLY A 66 0.65 -7.69 -8.34
CA GLY A 66 1.64 -8.55 -9.02
C GLY A 66 3.03 -7.92 -9.18
N ARG A 67 3.26 -6.69 -8.70
CA ARG A 67 4.59 -6.08 -8.61
C ARG A 67 5.36 -6.64 -7.41
N GLU A 68 6.67 -6.58 -7.51
CA GLU A 68 7.57 -7.13 -6.51
C GLU A 68 8.05 -6.07 -5.51
N VAL A 69 8.24 -6.49 -4.25
CA VAL A 69 8.99 -5.72 -3.25
C VAL A 69 10.46 -6.06 -3.42
N ILE A 70 11.28 -5.05 -3.67
CA ILE A 70 12.73 -5.19 -3.88
C ILE A 70 13.56 -4.73 -2.69
N ALA A 71 12.97 -3.98 -1.76
CA ALA A 71 13.60 -3.60 -0.50
C ALA A 71 12.55 -3.36 0.58
N LEU A 72 12.88 -3.72 1.82
CA LEU A 72 12.03 -3.54 3.00
C LEU A 72 12.86 -2.98 4.16
N THR A 73 12.38 -1.88 4.75
CA THR A 73 12.93 -1.25 5.96
C THR A 73 11.87 -1.25 7.07
N ALA A 74 12.19 -0.71 8.25
CA ALA A 74 11.22 -0.57 9.34
C ALA A 74 9.98 0.25 8.94
N ASP A 75 10.16 1.22 8.03
CA ASP A 75 9.16 2.24 7.74
C ASP A 75 8.68 2.24 6.29
N THR A 76 9.40 1.58 5.37
CA THR A 76 9.12 1.65 3.94
C THR A 76 9.30 0.32 3.21
N ALA A 77 8.59 0.18 2.09
CA ALA A 77 8.80 -0.87 1.11
C ALA A 77 8.99 -0.26 -0.28
N SER A 78 10.01 -0.71 -1.00
CA SER A 78 10.26 -0.31 -2.39
C SER A 78 9.63 -1.33 -3.33
N ILE A 79 8.71 -0.87 -4.17
CA ILE A 79 7.94 -1.69 -5.11
C ILE A 79 8.45 -1.41 -6.52
N HIS A 80 8.93 -2.44 -7.20
CA HIS A 80 9.39 -2.33 -8.59
C HIS A 80 8.27 -2.71 -9.56
N ASN A 81 8.03 -1.84 -10.55
CA ASN A 81 7.12 -2.12 -11.64
C ASN A 81 7.91 -2.58 -12.89
N PRO A 82 8.00 -3.90 -13.16
CA PRO A 82 8.83 -4.42 -14.25
C PRO A 82 8.37 -3.97 -15.64
N LYS A 83 7.11 -3.55 -15.80
CA LYS A 83 6.60 -3.04 -17.09
C LYS A 83 7.11 -1.64 -17.43
N THR A 84 7.45 -0.85 -16.42
CA THR A 84 7.83 0.57 -16.59
C THR A 84 9.22 0.88 -16.08
N GLY A 85 9.86 -0.04 -15.34
CA GLY A 85 11.12 0.18 -14.63
C GLY A 85 11.03 1.11 -13.42
N THR A 86 9.84 1.63 -13.10
CA THR A 86 9.67 2.58 -11.99
C THR A 86 9.72 1.89 -10.63
N VAL A 87 10.28 2.58 -9.64
CA VAL A 87 10.27 2.16 -8.24
C VAL A 87 9.39 3.11 -7.44
N THR A 88 8.36 2.57 -6.81
CA THR A 88 7.44 3.33 -5.93
C THR A 88 7.76 2.99 -4.48
N THR A 89 7.80 4.01 -3.62
CA THR A 89 7.99 3.81 -2.18
C THR A 89 6.64 3.78 -1.48
N TYR A 90 6.29 2.66 -0.87
CA TYR A 90 5.22 2.59 0.12
C TYR A 90 5.76 3.01 1.49
N ARG A 91 5.05 3.91 2.17
CA ARG A 91 5.36 4.32 3.53
C ARG A 91 4.36 3.68 4.49
N ARG A 92 4.86 3.09 5.57
CA ARG A 92 4.06 2.49 6.63
C ARG A 92 3.30 3.57 7.41
N PHE A 93 3.97 4.66 7.72
CA PHE A 93 3.43 5.80 8.46
C PHE A 93 3.28 7.04 7.57
N ASN A 94 2.45 8.00 8.00
CA ASN A 94 2.30 9.32 7.38
C ASN A 94 2.18 9.27 5.86
N LYS A 95 1.28 8.41 5.35
CA LYS A 95 1.07 8.23 3.92
C LYS A 95 0.54 9.54 3.34
N PRO A 96 1.29 10.24 2.46
CA PRO A 96 0.71 11.34 1.72
C PRO A 96 -0.43 10.79 0.85
N GLY A 97 -1.48 11.58 0.63
CA GLY A 97 -2.44 11.28 -0.43
C GLY A 97 -1.67 11.07 -1.74
N LEU A 98 -2.07 10.08 -2.55
CA LEU A 98 -1.35 9.70 -3.77
C LEU A 98 -1.49 10.81 -4.85
N GLY A 99 -0.73 11.87 -4.70
CA GLY A 99 -0.36 12.80 -5.77
C GLY A 99 1.07 12.50 -6.25
N PRO A 100 1.45 12.94 -7.45
CA PRO A 100 2.86 12.91 -7.86
C PRO A 100 3.73 13.57 -6.78
N VAL A 101 4.92 13.02 -6.55
CA VAL A 101 5.88 13.60 -5.60
C VAL A 101 6.22 15.01 -6.10
N GLY A 102 5.71 16.03 -5.42
CA GLY A 102 5.76 17.43 -5.86
C GLY A 102 4.47 18.23 -5.70
N ASP A 103 3.32 17.59 -5.47
CA ASP A 103 2.01 18.27 -5.37
C ASP A 103 1.48 18.42 -3.93
N SER A 104 2.36 18.37 -2.92
CA SER A 104 1.94 18.62 -1.54
C SER A 104 1.71 20.13 -1.35
N LEU A 105 0.47 20.50 -1.01
CA LEU A 105 0.03 21.86 -0.67
C LEU A 105 0.84 22.54 0.46
N GLU A 106 1.75 21.81 1.10
CA GLU A 106 2.67 22.29 2.12
C GLU A 106 3.88 23.05 1.55
N ASP A 107 4.16 22.98 0.24
CA ASP A 107 5.32 23.64 -0.39
C ASP A 107 5.11 25.14 -0.70
N PHE A 108 3.86 25.63 -0.67
CA PHE A 108 3.52 27.03 -1.00
C PHE A 108 3.50 27.98 0.22
N GLY A 109 3.96 27.51 1.38
CA GLY A 109 3.80 28.22 2.66
C GLY A 109 5.07 28.81 3.27
N ARG A 110 6.09 29.19 2.49
CA ARG A 110 7.19 30.00 3.04
C ARG A 110 7.83 30.93 2.01
N LYS A 111 7.27 32.13 1.87
CA LYS A 111 8.08 33.35 1.70
C LYS A 111 7.34 34.56 2.22
#